data_AF-A0A022MM40-F1
#
_entry.id   AF-A0A022MM40-F1
#
_cell.length_a   1.000
_cell.length_b   1.000
_cell.length_c   1.000
_cell.angle_alpha   90.00
_cell.angle_beta   90.00
_cell.angle_gamma   90.00
#
_symmetry.space_group_name_H-M   'P 1'
#
loop_
_entity.id
_entity.type
_entity.pdbx_description
1 polymer ?
#
loop_
_entity_poly.entity_id
_entity_poly.type
_entity_poly.pdbx_seq_one_letter_code
_entity_poly.pdbx_strand_id
1 'polypeptide(L)'
;MSLWTSLEPASATVDPGGSTRVRLRLRNTGDVVDEYRFEPVGDLSPWTVVEPQTLRLYPGTTGTVELTFSPPRTPDATAGPNPYAVRITPTEHPEAVTVPEGNLTITPFTEVRAELVPATVKGRFRGRPRLAVDNLGNTKVTASVSGSDTGDQLSYDLHPSNVQIEPGRAAFVKATLKPRKIIWFGPKERRPYTLAVQRSGATPVPVEGTYLQRGFLPRWLATFFGVLLALSVTFVMLWIAYKPAVRSGATEKVAEAGTTLAPSPSTAPALSPAPPPPQPSVPQQPTQPQETGGAKGGDSGGGGGAPQKKKPKGPVLKNVLLYNITTKKCADIPGYDKGESAGPVREYSCDGTSNDNQLWDFEMRYPKGGPGGVPLYQIRNVKDRFCMDLTGYGPAEERSPMMEYTCDGTTSDNQLFWLDKQDNGAYWIRNFASENMCLDVFGSGDGGDDTPLSIFRCSLTDDHLWLIKPQKPDGE
;
A
#
# COMPACT_ATOMS: atom_id res chain seq x y z
N MET A 1 -16.20 50.20 15.92
CA MET A 1 -14.95 50.90 16.27
C MET A 1 -13.87 50.36 15.35
N SER A 2 -13.24 51.21 14.53
CA SER A 2 -12.43 50.78 13.39
C SER A 2 -10.93 50.82 13.71
N LEU A 3 -10.40 49.75 14.27
CA LEU A 3 -8.96 49.55 14.39
C LEU A 3 -8.25 49.79 13.05
N TRP A 4 -7.13 50.53 13.03
CA TRP A 4 -6.30 50.64 11.83
C TRP A 4 -5.03 49.81 11.98
N THR A 5 -4.72 49.00 10.98
CA THR A 5 -3.57 48.10 10.95
C THR A 5 -2.76 48.27 9.67
N SER A 6 -1.45 48.04 9.75
CA SER A 6 -0.56 48.01 8.59
C SER A 6 0.60 47.04 8.83
N LEU A 7 0.96 46.26 7.82
CA LEU A 7 2.10 45.34 7.83
C LEU A 7 3.26 45.93 7.01
N GLU A 8 4.44 46.02 7.62
CA GLU A 8 5.63 46.61 7.02
C GLU A 8 6.83 45.63 7.11
N PRO A 9 7.27 45.03 5.98
CA PRO A 9 6.67 45.08 4.64
C PRO A 9 5.39 44.23 4.53
N ALA A 10 4.54 44.51 3.53
CA ALA A 10 3.33 43.72 3.26
C ALA A 10 3.66 42.28 2.79
N SER A 11 4.84 42.08 2.21
CA SER A 11 5.39 40.78 1.83
C SER A 11 6.85 40.67 2.22
N ALA A 12 7.25 39.54 2.80
CA ALA A 12 8.62 39.25 3.17
C ALA A 12 9.09 37.93 2.52
N THR A 13 10.40 37.77 2.37
CA THR A 13 11.02 36.54 1.88
C THR A 13 11.94 35.99 2.95
N VAL A 14 11.99 34.66 3.11
CA VAL A 14 12.84 33.99 4.09
C VAL A 14 13.38 32.67 3.55
N ASP A 15 14.64 32.38 3.87
CA ASP A 15 15.24 31.08 3.59
C ASP A 15 14.88 30.06 4.68
N PRO A 16 14.58 28.80 4.32
CA PRO A 16 14.40 27.72 5.30
C PRO A 16 15.60 27.55 6.22
N GLY A 17 15.34 27.55 7.53
CA GLY A 17 16.35 27.58 8.60
C GLY A 17 16.88 28.97 8.94
N GLY A 18 16.47 30.01 8.21
CA GLY A 18 16.73 31.40 8.53
C GLY A 18 15.58 32.05 9.29
N SER A 19 15.63 33.37 9.44
CA SER A 19 14.55 34.16 10.02
C SER A 19 14.36 35.50 9.32
N THR A 20 13.14 36.01 9.36
CA THR A 20 12.78 37.34 8.85
C THR A 20 11.78 38.03 9.78
N ARG A 21 11.67 39.35 9.66
CA ARG A 21 10.84 40.18 10.54
C ARG A 21 9.86 41.04 9.74
N VAL A 22 8.63 41.13 10.23
CA VAL A 22 7.60 42.05 9.74
C VAL A 22 7.09 42.88 10.92
N ARG A 23 6.94 44.18 10.70
CA ARG A 23 6.37 45.10 11.70
C ARG A 23 4.88 45.26 11.48
N LEU A 24 4.08 44.89 12.48
CA LEU A 24 2.65 45.19 12.54
C LEU A 24 2.46 46.51 13.28
N ARG A 25 1.96 47.52 12.57
CA ARG A 25 1.51 48.79 13.16
C ARG A 25 0.03 48.73 13.44
N LEU A 26 -0.33 49.24 14.61
CA LEU A 26 -1.69 49.23 15.12
C LEU A 26 -2.02 50.61 15.67
N ARG A 27 -3.15 51.21 15.26
CA ARG A 27 -3.64 52.46 15.84
C ARG A 27 -5.01 52.26 16.49
N ASN A 28 -5.11 52.66 17.76
CA ASN A 28 -6.39 52.71 18.47
C ASN A 28 -7.19 53.92 17.97
N THR A 29 -8.31 53.70 17.30
CA THR A 29 -9.22 54.77 16.85
C THR A 29 -10.46 54.91 17.73
N GLY A 30 -10.54 54.17 18.83
CA GLY A 30 -11.57 54.32 19.86
C GLY A 30 -11.34 55.57 20.70
N ASP A 31 -12.31 55.85 21.56
CA ASP A 31 -12.31 56.93 22.55
C ASP A 31 -11.86 56.48 23.95
N VAL A 32 -11.68 55.17 24.15
CA VAL A 32 -11.19 54.55 25.38
C VAL A 32 -9.81 53.91 25.22
N VAL A 33 -9.07 53.78 26.33
CA VAL A 33 -7.83 53.02 26.40
C VAL A 33 -8.18 51.54 26.33
N ASP A 34 -7.51 50.78 25.47
CA ASP A 34 -7.73 49.35 25.31
C ASP A 34 -6.40 48.58 25.29
N GLU A 35 -6.47 47.30 25.63
CA GLU A 35 -5.37 46.35 25.54
C GLU A 35 -5.67 45.35 24.42
N TYR A 36 -4.74 45.25 23.48
CA TYR A 36 -4.87 44.37 22.33
C TYR A 36 -3.97 43.15 22.50
N ARG A 37 -4.54 41.95 22.32
CA ARG A 37 -3.82 40.67 22.27
C ARG A 37 -3.56 40.26 20.83
N PHE A 38 -2.34 39.81 20.54
CA PHE A 38 -1.91 39.39 19.21
C PHE A 38 -1.62 37.90 19.17
N GLU A 39 -2.21 37.20 18.21
CA GLU A 39 -2.04 35.77 18.04
C GLU A 39 -1.78 35.45 16.55
N PRO A 40 -0.69 34.77 16.20
CA PRO A 40 -0.47 34.33 14.83
C PRO A 40 -1.46 33.21 14.45
N VAL A 41 -1.99 33.25 13.24
CA VAL A 41 -2.98 32.30 12.72
C VAL A 41 -2.57 31.83 11.32
N GLY A 42 -2.86 30.57 11.00
CA GLY A 42 -2.54 29.94 9.71
C GLY A 42 -1.35 28.98 9.83
N ASP A 43 -0.93 28.42 8.70
CA ASP A 43 0.08 27.35 8.65
C ASP A 43 1.46 27.77 9.18
N LEU A 44 1.75 29.08 9.14
CA LEU A 44 3.00 29.65 9.64
C LEU A 44 2.97 29.95 11.14
N SER A 45 1.83 29.80 11.83
CA SER A 45 1.72 30.11 13.26
C SER A 45 2.73 29.37 14.15
N PRO A 46 3.08 28.07 13.90
CA PRO A 46 4.07 27.37 14.72
C PRO A 46 5.48 27.95 14.62
N TRP A 47 5.76 28.72 13.56
CA TRP A 47 7.08 29.30 13.28
C TRP A 47 7.09 30.82 13.39
N THR A 48 6.01 31.40 13.92
CA THR A 48 5.85 32.85 14.08
C THR A 48 5.86 33.22 15.55
N VAL A 49 6.79 34.10 15.92
CA VAL A 49 6.86 34.70 17.26
C VAL A 49 6.36 36.14 17.16
N VAL A 50 5.49 36.53 18.08
CA VAL A 50 4.88 37.86 18.12
C VAL A 50 5.28 38.56 19.41
N GLU A 51 5.99 39.68 19.29
CA GLU A 51 6.50 40.44 20.44
C GLU A 51 6.23 41.95 20.30
N PRO A 52 5.57 42.59 21.28
CA PRO A 52 4.92 42.00 22.45
C PRO A 52 3.59 41.30 22.10
N GLN A 53 3.21 40.28 22.88
CA GLN A 53 1.92 39.56 22.70
C GLN A 53 0.69 40.36 23.14
N THR A 54 0.88 41.36 24.00
CA THR A 54 -0.16 42.32 24.37
C THR A 54 0.38 43.74 24.28
N LEU A 55 -0.47 44.68 23.87
CA LEU A 55 -0.10 46.08 23.77
C LEU A 55 -1.26 46.97 24.19
N ARG A 56 -1.01 47.80 25.21
CA ARG A 56 -1.97 48.79 25.68
C ARG A 56 -1.81 50.10 24.92
N LEU A 57 -2.90 50.61 24.36
CA LEU A 57 -2.89 51.84 23.54
C LEU A 57 -3.95 52.83 24.00
N TYR A 58 -3.54 54.09 24.09
CA TYR A 58 -4.44 55.21 24.36
C TYR A 58 -5.23 55.58 23.08
N PRO A 59 -6.39 56.24 23.22
CA PRO A 59 -7.12 56.81 22.10
C PRO A 59 -6.21 57.61 21.16
N GLY A 60 -6.25 57.29 19.87
CA GLY A 60 -5.51 57.98 18.81
C GLY A 60 -4.02 57.61 18.71
N THR A 61 -3.46 56.81 19.61
CA THR A 61 -2.03 56.45 19.57
C THR A 61 -1.77 55.22 18.69
N THR A 62 -0.53 55.13 18.18
CA THR A 62 -0.06 54.00 17.36
C THR A 62 0.99 53.21 18.12
N GLY A 63 0.83 51.88 18.11
CA GLY A 63 1.78 50.91 18.62
C GLY A 63 2.42 50.10 17.49
N THR A 64 3.54 49.45 17.79
CA THR A 64 4.21 48.53 16.86
C THR A 64 4.45 47.19 17.55
N VAL A 65 4.23 46.11 16.82
CA VAL A 65 4.50 44.73 17.22
C VAL A 65 5.41 44.11 16.18
N GLU A 66 6.44 43.39 16.61
CA GLU A 66 7.37 42.68 15.74
C GLU A 66 6.90 41.22 15.57
N LEU A 67 6.76 40.79 14.31
CA LEU A 67 6.49 39.42 13.92
C LEU A 67 7.80 38.82 13.41
N THR A 68 8.32 37.81 14.09
CA THR A 68 9.52 37.07 13.65
C THR A 68 9.10 35.71 13.11
N PHE A 69 9.43 35.45 11.84
CA PHE A 69 9.17 34.18 11.17
C PHE A 69 10.47 33.38 11.06
N SER A 70 10.46 32.13 11.50
CA SER A 70 11.63 31.24 11.51
C SER A 70 11.25 29.83 11.02
N PRO A 71 10.92 29.66 9.72
CA PRO A 71 10.56 28.35 9.19
C PRO A 71 11.76 27.38 9.27
N PRO A 72 11.55 26.13 9.70
CA PRO A 72 12.61 25.14 9.78
C PRO A 72 13.15 24.77 8.40
N ARG A 73 14.38 24.27 8.35
CA ARG A 73 14.97 23.71 7.13
C ARG A 73 14.48 22.27 6.92
N THR A 74 13.17 22.12 6.74
CA THR A 74 12.50 20.83 6.56
C THR A 74 11.50 20.91 5.40
N PRO A 75 11.06 19.76 4.86
CA PRO A 75 10.04 19.73 3.81
C PRO A 75 8.72 20.42 4.16
N ASP A 76 8.37 20.49 5.44
CA ASP A 76 7.15 21.12 5.95
C ASP A 76 7.05 22.61 5.58
N ALA A 77 8.20 23.29 5.47
CA ALA A 77 8.30 24.69 5.09
C ALA A 77 8.08 24.85 3.57
N THR A 78 6.85 24.71 3.11
CA THR A 78 6.45 24.72 1.69
C THR A 78 7.02 25.92 0.93
N ALA A 79 7.76 25.66 -0.15
CA ALA A 79 8.35 26.72 -0.97
C ALA A 79 7.28 27.56 -1.69
N GLY A 80 7.52 28.87 -1.80
CA GLY A 80 6.64 29.81 -2.48
C GLY A 80 5.86 30.72 -1.52
N PRO A 81 4.78 31.37 -1.99
CA PRO A 81 3.98 32.29 -1.20
C PRO A 81 3.13 31.55 -0.16
N ASN A 82 3.34 31.86 1.11
CA ASN A 82 2.58 31.32 2.23
C ASN A 82 1.84 32.49 2.93
N PRO A 83 0.50 32.52 2.88
CA PRO A 83 -0.26 33.55 3.57
C PRO A 83 -0.14 33.36 5.08
N TYR A 84 -0.07 34.47 5.82
CA TYR A 84 -0.17 34.48 7.27
C TYR A 84 -1.17 35.54 7.72
N ALA A 85 -1.70 35.34 8.91
CA ALA A 85 -2.62 36.27 9.54
C ALA A 85 -2.23 36.48 11.00
N VAL A 86 -2.52 37.67 11.52
CA VAL A 86 -2.39 37.95 12.96
C VAL A 86 -3.75 38.35 13.49
N ARG A 87 -4.32 37.53 14.37
CA ARG A 87 -5.57 37.85 15.06
C ARG A 87 -5.29 38.87 16.15
N ILE A 88 -5.97 40.00 16.08
CA ILE A 88 -5.92 41.07 17.08
C ILE A 88 -7.25 41.08 17.82
N THR A 89 -7.21 40.75 19.11
CA THR A 89 -8.38 40.70 19.99
C THR A 89 -8.32 41.86 21.00
N PRO A 90 -9.22 42.84 20.92
CA PRO A 90 -9.37 43.88 21.94
C PRO A 90 -9.91 43.28 23.25
N THR A 91 -9.54 43.85 24.40
CA THR A 91 -9.97 43.34 25.71
C THR A 91 -11.33 43.89 26.11
N GLU A 92 -11.61 45.17 25.81
CA GLU A 92 -12.90 45.81 26.11
C GLU A 92 -14.04 45.24 25.25
N HIS A 93 -13.76 44.96 23.98
CA HIS A 93 -14.72 44.41 23.01
C HIS A 93 -14.18 43.15 22.32
N PRO A 94 -14.23 41.98 22.99
CA PRO A 94 -13.71 40.72 22.43
C PRO A 94 -14.37 40.30 21.11
N GLU A 95 -15.58 40.79 20.82
CA GLU A 95 -16.30 40.56 19.57
C GLU A 95 -15.73 41.36 18.38
N ALA A 96 -14.96 42.42 18.62
CA ALA A 96 -14.43 43.33 17.61
C ALA A 96 -13.05 42.90 17.08
N VAL A 97 -12.90 41.62 16.74
CA VAL A 97 -11.64 41.04 16.26
C VAL A 97 -11.26 41.59 14.89
N THR A 98 -9.99 41.94 14.71
CA THR A 98 -9.42 42.33 13.41
C THR A 98 -8.28 41.38 13.03
N VAL A 99 -8.19 41.04 11.74
CA VAL A 99 -7.21 40.06 11.24
C VAL A 99 -6.45 40.66 10.03
N PRO A 100 -5.35 41.39 10.24
CA PRO A 100 -4.43 41.72 9.16
C PRO A 100 -3.79 40.46 8.55
N GLU A 101 -3.74 40.42 7.22
CA GLU A 101 -3.15 39.35 6.42
C GLU A 101 -1.92 39.84 5.68
N GLY A 102 -0.90 38.99 5.57
CA GLY A 102 0.30 39.24 4.79
C GLY A 102 0.78 37.97 4.09
N ASN A 103 1.84 38.09 3.29
CA ASN A 103 2.39 36.96 2.55
C ASN A 103 3.88 36.78 2.82
N LEU A 104 4.28 35.58 3.24
CA LEU A 104 5.67 35.21 3.45
C LEU A 104 6.10 34.26 2.32
N THR A 105 7.10 34.67 1.54
CA THR A 105 7.66 33.82 0.49
C THR A 105 8.81 33.00 1.08
N ILE A 106 8.62 31.69 1.19
CA ILE A 106 9.67 30.77 1.61
C ILE A 106 10.48 30.35 0.38
N THR A 107 11.80 30.48 0.43
CA THR A 107 12.65 30.13 -0.72
C THR A 107 12.75 28.61 -0.91
N PRO A 108 12.92 28.15 -2.15
CA PRO A 108 13.07 26.74 -2.44
C PRO A 108 14.45 26.21 -2.00
N PHE A 109 14.47 25.04 -1.37
CA PHE A 109 15.68 24.23 -1.19
C PHE A 109 15.42 22.79 -1.64
N THR A 110 16.50 22.14 -2.05
CA THR A 110 16.48 20.76 -2.53
C THR A 110 17.56 19.97 -1.81
N GLU A 111 17.17 18.85 -1.21
CA GLU A 111 18.09 17.91 -0.58
C GLU A 111 17.56 16.51 -0.86
N VAL A 112 18.39 15.65 -1.45
CA VAL A 112 18.01 14.31 -1.87
C VAL A 112 18.95 13.31 -1.25
N ARG A 113 18.40 12.26 -0.65
CA ARG A 113 19.15 11.13 -0.13
C ARG A 113 18.74 9.87 -0.88
N ALA A 114 19.69 8.98 -1.16
CA ALA A 114 19.40 7.74 -1.86
C ALA A 114 20.10 6.57 -1.18
N GLU A 115 19.38 5.45 -1.04
CA GLU A 115 19.85 4.26 -0.34
C GLU A 115 19.38 2.97 -1.02
N LEU A 116 20.21 1.92 -0.97
CA LEU A 116 19.89 0.60 -1.49
C LEU A 116 19.35 -0.32 -0.40
N VAL A 117 18.16 -0.86 -0.63
CA VAL A 117 17.47 -1.79 0.27
C VAL A 117 17.19 -3.12 -0.46
N PRO A 118 17.92 -4.20 -0.16
CA PRO A 118 19.17 -4.26 0.61
C PRO A 118 20.40 -3.87 -0.23
N ALA A 119 21.45 -3.35 0.41
CA ALA A 119 22.72 -3.00 -0.27
C ALA A 119 23.44 -4.21 -0.89
N THR A 120 23.28 -5.40 -0.28
CA THR A 120 23.82 -6.66 -0.81
C THR A 120 22.70 -7.61 -1.21
N VAL A 121 22.65 -7.96 -2.50
CA VAL A 121 21.68 -8.90 -3.05
C VAL A 121 22.34 -10.21 -3.47
N LYS A 122 21.67 -11.34 -3.23
CA LYS A 122 22.17 -12.69 -3.57
C LYS A 122 21.28 -13.29 -4.66
N GLY A 123 21.86 -13.91 -5.68
CA GLY A 123 21.07 -14.56 -6.73
C GLY A 123 21.90 -15.45 -7.65
N ARG A 124 21.22 -16.32 -8.41
CA ARG A 124 21.86 -17.14 -9.46
C ARG A 124 21.81 -16.45 -10.81
N PHE A 125 20.63 -15.96 -11.18
CA PHE A 125 20.36 -15.35 -12.49
C PHE A 125 19.93 -13.90 -12.43
N ARG A 126 19.40 -13.43 -11.29
CA ARG A 126 18.96 -12.05 -11.11
C ARG A 126 19.20 -11.61 -9.67
N GLY A 127 19.47 -10.32 -9.46
CA GLY A 127 19.43 -9.65 -8.16
C GLY A 127 18.32 -8.59 -8.21
N ARG A 128 17.57 -8.41 -7.11
CA ARG A 128 16.44 -7.48 -7.06
C ARG A 128 16.57 -6.48 -5.90
N PRO A 129 17.54 -5.55 -5.93
CA PRO A 129 17.58 -4.47 -4.95
C PRO A 129 16.49 -3.44 -5.23
N ARG A 130 16.06 -2.72 -4.19
CA ARG A 130 15.24 -1.51 -4.33
C ARG A 130 16.13 -0.31 -4.02
N LEU A 131 16.02 0.74 -4.82
CA LEU A 131 16.64 2.03 -4.53
C LEU A 131 15.57 2.94 -3.94
N ALA A 132 15.73 3.32 -2.68
CA ALA A 132 14.94 4.36 -2.03
C ALA A 132 15.57 5.72 -2.33
N VAL A 133 14.76 6.67 -2.78
CA VAL A 133 15.17 8.05 -3.04
C VAL A 133 14.26 8.96 -2.23
N ASP A 134 14.81 9.63 -1.23
CA ASP A 134 14.10 10.49 -0.30
C ASP A 134 14.29 11.95 -0.69
N ASN A 135 13.20 12.71 -0.75
CA ASN A 135 13.23 14.15 -0.95
C ASN A 135 13.12 14.86 0.41
N LEU A 136 14.25 15.31 0.93
CA LEU A 136 14.37 16.08 2.18
C LEU A 136 14.24 17.60 1.92
N GLY A 137 14.04 18.03 0.68
CA GLY A 137 13.76 19.41 0.30
C GLY A 137 12.30 19.82 0.49
N ASN A 138 12.02 21.12 0.40
CA ASN A 138 10.67 21.69 0.36
C ASN A 138 10.13 21.92 -1.06
N THR A 139 10.83 21.40 -2.08
CA THR A 139 10.42 21.49 -3.49
C THR A 139 10.30 20.12 -4.12
N LYS A 140 9.43 20.02 -5.13
CA LYS A 140 9.28 18.80 -5.92
C LYS A 140 10.55 18.48 -6.68
N VAL A 141 11.05 17.25 -6.52
CA VAL A 141 12.26 16.77 -7.19
C VAL A 141 11.89 15.85 -8.35
N THR A 142 12.52 16.07 -9.50
CA THR A 142 12.49 15.14 -10.63
C THR A 142 13.90 14.56 -10.81
N ALA A 143 14.03 13.24 -10.74
CA ALA A 143 15.30 12.54 -10.86
C ALA A 143 15.20 11.35 -11.81
N SER A 144 16.25 11.12 -12.58
CA SER A 144 16.44 9.93 -13.40
C SER A 144 17.43 9.00 -12.73
N VAL A 145 17.15 7.69 -12.74
CA VAL A 145 18.02 6.67 -12.17
C VAL A 145 18.70 5.90 -13.30
N SER A 146 20.01 5.75 -13.20
CA SER A 146 20.80 4.95 -14.14
C SER A 146 21.71 3.96 -13.39
N GLY A 147 21.99 2.82 -14.02
CA GLY A 147 22.95 1.85 -13.50
C GLY A 147 24.28 1.99 -14.21
N SER A 148 25.38 1.93 -13.45
CA SER A 148 26.74 1.91 -13.97
C SER A 148 27.56 0.87 -13.21
N ASP A 149 28.43 0.15 -13.91
CA ASP A 149 29.51 -0.61 -13.28
C ASP A 149 30.83 -0.47 -14.04
N THR A 150 31.91 -0.75 -13.32
CA THR A 150 33.30 -0.57 -13.78
C THR A 150 33.77 -1.65 -14.77
N GLY A 151 32.96 -2.67 -15.09
CA GLY A 151 33.39 -3.84 -15.89
C GLY A 151 32.36 -4.41 -16.88
N ASP A 152 31.26 -3.69 -17.13
CA ASP A 152 30.09 -4.08 -17.93
C ASP A 152 29.61 -5.52 -17.66
N GLN A 153 29.56 -5.89 -16.37
CA GLN A 153 29.31 -7.26 -15.92
C GLN A 153 27.82 -7.55 -15.68
N LEU A 154 27.04 -6.50 -15.41
CA LEU A 154 25.62 -6.58 -15.11
C LEU A 154 24.81 -5.77 -16.11
N SER A 155 23.63 -6.26 -16.49
CA SER A 155 22.60 -5.44 -17.13
C SER A 155 21.63 -4.94 -16.07
N TYR A 156 21.26 -3.66 -16.18
CA TYR A 156 20.34 -2.98 -15.27
C TYR A 156 18.98 -2.84 -15.94
N ASP A 157 17.94 -3.17 -15.18
CA ASP A 157 16.56 -3.07 -15.59
C ASP A 157 15.83 -2.34 -14.45
N LEU A 158 15.60 -1.05 -14.66
CA LEU A 158 15.16 -0.08 -13.64
C LEU A 158 13.73 0.36 -13.92
N HIS A 159 12.84 0.17 -12.96
CA HIS A 159 11.43 0.50 -13.09
C HIS A 159 10.90 1.19 -11.82
N PRO A 160 10.40 2.44 -11.91
CA PRO A 160 10.52 3.38 -13.04
C PRO A 160 11.96 3.94 -13.17
N SER A 161 12.36 4.35 -14.37
CA SER A 161 13.68 4.98 -14.61
C SER A 161 13.71 6.48 -14.27
N ASN A 162 12.55 7.13 -14.23
CA ASN A 162 12.39 8.52 -13.84
C ASN A 162 11.36 8.60 -12.73
N VAL A 163 11.65 9.35 -11.68
CA VAL A 163 10.80 9.53 -10.51
C VAL A 163 10.55 11.00 -10.26
N GLN A 164 9.33 11.29 -9.84
CA GLN A 164 8.92 12.60 -9.36
C GLN A 164 8.53 12.45 -7.89
N ILE A 165 9.18 13.21 -7.02
CA ILE A 165 9.11 13.03 -5.57
C ILE A 165 8.67 14.35 -4.95
N GLU A 166 7.52 14.34 -4.28
CA GLU A 166 7.04 15.50 -3.54
C GLU A 166 7.93 15.77 -2.30
N PRO A 167 7.93 17.01 -1.77
CA PRO A 167 8.62 17.34 -0.52
C PRO A 167 8.29 16.34 0.61
N GLY A 168 9.30 15.84 1.31
CA GLY A 168 9.14 14.94 2.46
C GLY A 168 8.70 13.52 2.11
N ARG A 169 8.65 13.17 0.82
CA ARG A 169 8.28 11.83 0.35
C ARG A 169 9.49 11.07 -0.16
N ALA A 170 9.31 9.77 -0.30
CA ALA A 170 10.28 8.83 -0.85
C ALA A 170 9.71 8.14 -2.10
N ALA A 171 10.56 7.86 -3.08
CA ALA A 171 10.23 7.01 -4.21
C ALA A 171 11.11 5.76 -4.21
N PHE A 172 10.50 4.62 -4.52
CA PHE A 172 11.20 3.35 -4.63
C PHE A 172 11.34 2.95 -6.09
N VAL A 173 12.59 2.80 -6.54
CA VAL A 173 12.91 2.28 -7.87
C VAL A 173 13.28 0.81 -7.75
N LYS A 174 12.53 -0.06 -8.44
CA LYS A 174 12.83 -1.50 -8.52
C LYS A 174 14.00 -1.66 -9.49
N ALA A 175 15.10 -2.22 -9.02
CA ALA A 175 16.25 -2.53 -9.85
C ALA A 175 16.37 -4.05 -10.02
N THR A 176 16.44 -4.52 -11.26
CA THR A 176 16.74 -5.91 -11.59
C THR A 176 18.12 -5.98 -12.23
N LEU A 177 19.06 -6.59 -11.50
CA LEU A 177 20.43 -6.86 -11.96
C LEU A 177 20.44 -8.22 -12.62
N LYS A 178 20.91 -8.33 -13.87
CA LYS A 178 21.12 -9.63 -14.53
C LYS A 178 22.61 -9.78 -14.85
N PRO A 179 23.30 -10.83 -14.36
CA PRO A 179 24.68 -11.08 -14.72
C PRO A 179 24.78 -11.50 -16.18
N ARG A 180 25.70 -10.88 -16.92
CA ARG A 180 25.93 -11.21 -18.32
C ARG A 180 26.63 -12.55 -18.53
N LYS A 181 27.42 -13.00 -17.54
CA LYS A 181 28.06 -14.34 -17.53
C LYS A 181 27.40 -15.23 -16.49
N ILE A 182 26.92 -16.40 -16.91
CA ILE A 182 26.28 -17.39 -16.02
C ILE A 182 27.34 -18.33 -15.46
N ILE A 183 27.39 -18.48 -14.13
CA ILE A 183 28.24 -19.45 -13.45
C ILE A 183 27.46 -20.77 -13.31
N TRP A 184 27.75 -21.75 -14.16
CA TRP A 184 27.09 -23.06 -14.12
C TRP A 184 27.54 -23.90 -12.91
N PHE A 185 28.85 -24.01 -12.73
CA PHE A 185 29.48 -24.70 -11.59
C PHE A 185 30.62 -23.82 -11.07
N GLY A 186 30.69 -23.57 -9.77
CA GLY A 186 31.78 -22.75 -9.23
C GLY A 186 31.50 -22.09 -7.88
N PRO A 187 32.51 -21.40 -7.31
CA PRO A 187 32.36 -20.61 -6.10
C PRO A 187 31.48 -19.37 -6.34
N LYS A 188 31.03 -18.75 -5.24
CA LYS A 188 30.24 -17.50 -5.30
C LYS A 188 31.15 -16.35 -5.72
N GLU A 189 30.69 -15.49 -6.64
CA GLU A 189 31.45 -14.33 -7.11
C GLU A 189 30.77 -13.03 -6.66
N ARG A 190 31.56 -12.02 -6.24
CA ARG A 190 31.05 -10.71 -5.83
C ARG A 190 31.15 -9.74 -7.01
N ARG A 191 30.02 -9.14 -7.39
CA ARG A 191 29.90 -8.19 -8.50
C ARG A 191 29.47 -6.84 -7.90
N PRO A 192 30.39 -5.88 -7.66
CA PRO A 192 30.00 -4.55 -7.23
C PRO A 192 29.22 -3.83 -8.34
N TYR A 193 28.28 -2.97 -7.98
CA TYR A 193 27.48 -2.17 -8.90
C TYR A 193 27.13 -0.82 -8.29
N THR A 194 26.86 0.17 -9.13
CA THR A 194 26.48 1.51 -8.69
C THR A 194 25.20 1.94 -9.39
N LEU A 195 24.22 2.42 -8.63
CA LEU A 195 23.07 3.14 -9.18
C LEU A 195 23.28 4.64 -8.95
N ALA A 196 23.14 5.45 -10.00
CA ALA A 196 23.25 6.89 -9.92
C ALA A 196 21.87 7.53 -9.98
N VAL A 197 21.58 8.38 -8.99
CA VAL A 197 20.42 9.27 -9.00
C VAL A 197 20.84 10.60 -9.58
N GLN A 198 20.31 10.94 -10.75
CA GLN A 198 20.66 12.13 -11.50
C GLN A 198 19.48 13.11 -11.48
N ARG A 199 19.71 14.30 -10.94
CA ARG A 199 18.77 15.44 -11.03
C ARG A 199 19.21 16.39 -12.15
N SER A 200 18.27 17.06 -12.79
CA SER A 200 18.58 18.11 -13.77
C SER A 200 19.45 19.22 -13.17
N GLY A 201 20.60 19.49 -13.76
CA GLY A 201 21.51 20.55 -13.32
C GLY A 201 22.32 20.25 -12.05
N ALA A 202 22.31 19.01 -11.55
CA ALA A 202 23.10 18.58 -10.39
C ALA A 202 24.13 17.51 -10.77
N THR A 203 25.10 17.25 -9.89
CA THR A 203 25.98 16.08 -10.00
C THR A 203 25.21 14.81 -9.64
N PRO A 204 25.44 13.69 -10.36
CA PRO A 204 24.83 12.41 -10.00
C PRO A 204 25.24 11.97 -8.60
N VAL A 205 24.29 11.44 -7.82
CA VAL A 205 24.54 10.84 -6.51
C VAL A 205 24.73 9.33 -6.69
N PRO A 206 25.95 8.80 -6.53
CA PRO A 206 26.21 7.37 -6.68
C PRO A 206 25.80 6.63 -5.40
N VAL A 207 25.11 5.50 -5.58
CA VAL A 207 24.73 4.57 -4.52
C VAL A 207 25.31 3.20 -4.84
N GLU A 208 26.25 2.74 -4.01
CA GLU A 208 27.00 1.52 -4.24
C GLU A 208 26.34 0.31 -3.60
N GLY A 209 26.34 -0.81 -4.32
CA GLY A 209 25.82 -2.10 -3.85
C GLY A 209 26.68 -3.27 -4.31
N THR A 210 26.40 -4.45 -3.75
CA THR A 210 27.10 -5.69 -4.14
C THR A 210 26.11 -6.79 -4.52
N TYR A 211 26.29 -7.37 -5.70
CA TYR A 211 25.58 -8.56 -6.14
C TYR A 211 26.43 -9.81 -5.94
N LEU A 212 25.96 -10.73 -5.11
CA LEU A 212 26.57 -12.03 -4.85
C LEU A 212 25.98 -13.07 -5.79
N GLN A 213 26.70 -13.36 -6.88
CA GLN A 213 26.32 -14.35 -7.87
C GLN A 213 26.65 -15.76 -7.35
N ARG A 214 25.62 -16.61 -7.25
CA ARG A 214 25.75 -18.02 -6.88
C ARG A 214 25.82 -18.89 -8.14
N GLY A 215 26.63 -19.95 -8.08
CA GLY A 215 26.61 -20.99 -9.11
C GLY A 215 25.23 -21.65 -9.24
N PHE A 216 24.88 -22.06 -10.46
CA PHE A 216 23.59 -22.68 -10.77
C PHE A 216 23.44 -24.06 -10.12
N LEU A 217 24.47 -24.91 -10.23
CA LEU A 217 24.48 -26.28 -9.72
C LEU A 217 25.61 -26.49 -8.70
N PRO A 218 25.37 -27.30 -7.64
CA PRO A 218 26.44 -27.81 -6.78
C PRO A 218 27.49 -28.56 -7.60
N ARG A 219 28.77 -28.43 -7.22
CA ARG A 219 29.89 -29.08 -7.96
C ARG A 219 29.77 -30.60 -8.01
N TRP A 220 29.11 -31.24 -7.02
CA TRP A 220 28.90 -32.69 -7.02
C TRP A 220 28.01 -33.15 -8.19
N LEU A 221 27.05 -32.36 -8.65
CA LEU A 221 26.22 -32.80 -9.79
C LEU A 221 27.05 -32.99 -11.06
N ALA A 222 28.09 -32.16 -11.27
CA ALA A 222 29.02 -32.37 -12.37
C ALA A 222 29.78 -33.71 -12.23
N THR A 223 30.22 -34.08 -11.01
CA THR A 223 30.88 -35.37 -10.79
C THR A 223 29.91 -36.54 -10.91
N PHE A 224 28.67 -36.40 -10.43
CA PHE A 224 27.62 -37.42 -10.56
C PHE A 224 27.29 -37.69 -12.04
N PHE A 225 27.03 -36.65 -12.84
CA PHE A 225 26.77 -36.81 -14.27
C PHE A 225 28.00 -37.35 -15.02
N GLY A 226 29.21 -36.97 -14.62
CA GLY A 226 30.44 -37.55 -15.16
C GLY A 226 30.54 -39.06 -14.90
N VAL A 227 30.24 -39.52 -13.68
CA VAL A 227 30.25 -40.94 -13.33
C VAL A 227 29.10 -41.70 -14.02
N LEU A 228 27.90 -41.14 -14.06
CA LEU A 228 26.75 -41.73 -14.77
C LEU A 228 27.04 -41.90 -16.27
N LEU A 229 27.68 -40.89 -16.88
CA LEU A 229 28.11 -40.97 -18.28
C LEU A 229 29.16 -42.06 -18.47
N ALA A 230 30.16 -42.14 -17.58
CA ALA A 230 31.15 -43.21 -17.63
C ALA A 230 30.52 -44.60 -17.48
N LEU A 231 29.59 -44.77 -16.53
CA LEU A 231 28.88 -46.03 -16.28
C LEU A 231 27.95 -46.42 -17.44
N SER A 232 27.29 -45.45 -18.06
CA SER A 232 26.45 -45.73 -19.24
C SER A 232 27.30 -46.11 -20.45
N VAL A 233 28.44 -45.44 -20.67
CA VAL A 233 29.40 -45.82 -21.73
C VAL A 233 29.96 -47.23 -21.47
N THR A 234 30.36 -47.55 -20.24
CA THR A 234 30.86 -48.90 -19.92
C THR A 234 29.75 -49.95 -20.03
N PHE A 235 28.52 -49.65 -19.59
CA PHE A 235 27.38 -50.54 -19.75
C PHE A 235 27.08 -50.83 -21.23
N VAL A 236 27.07 -49.80 -22.09
CA VAL A 236 26.87 -49.96 -23.53
C VAL A 236 28.00 -50.78 -24.15
N MET A 237 29.25 -50.52 -23.77
CA MET A 237 30.41 -51.31 -24.24
C MET A 237 30.31 -52.78 -23.83
N LEU A 238 29.94 -53.07 -22.57
CA LEU A 238 29.74 -54.43 -22.08
C LEU A 238 28.55 -55.12 -22.76
N TRP A 239 27.46 -54.40 -23.00
CA TRP A 239 26.27 -54.92 -23.68
C TRP A 239 26.60 -55.38 -25.11
N ILE A 240 27.36 -54.57 -25.85
CA ILE A 240 27.79 -54.89 -27.22
C ILE A 240 28.80 -56.05 -27.21
N ALA A 241 29.74 -56.08 -26.26
CA ALA A 241 30.78 -57.10 -26.18
C ALA A 241 30.26 -58.48 -25.75
N TYR A 242 29.31 -58.54 -24.81
CA TYR A 242 28.88 -59.79 -24.17
C TYR A 242 27.55 -60.37 -24.68
N LYS A 243 26.85 -59.70 -25.61
CA LYS A 243 25.61 -60.16 -26.30
C LYS A 243 24.72 -61.07 -25.41
N PRO A 244 24.09 -60.54 -24.36
CA PRO A 244 23.29 -61.36 -23.46
C PRO A 244 22.11 -62.01 -24.22
N ALA A 245 21.96 -63.32 -24.08
CA ALA A 245 20.83 -64.05 -24.64
C ALA A 245 19.56 -63.70 -23.86
N VAL A 246 18.78 -62.75 -24.37
CA VAL A 246 17.48 -62.38 -23.80
C VAL A 246 16.52 -63.55 -24.06
N ARG A 247 16.42 -64.49 -23.12
CA ARG A 247 15.38 -65.54 -23.16
C ARG A 247 14.05 -64.90 -22.79
N SER A 248 13.16 -64.81 -23.77
CA SER A 248 11.78 -64.39 -23.55
C SER A 248 11.06 -65.39 -22.64
N GLY A 249 10.62 -64.96 -21.47
CA GLY A 249 9.74 -65.76 -20.59
C GLY A 249 8.32 -65.94 -21.14
N ALA A 250 8.02 -65.43 -22.35
CA ALA A 250 6.69 -65.50 -22.94
C ALA A 250 6.26 -66.93 -23.32
N THR A 251 7.20 -67.88 -23.52
CA THR A 251 6.86 -69.29 -23.83
C THR A 251 6.37 -70.08 -22.62
N GLU A 252 6.73 -69.70 -21.39
CA GLU A 252 6.32 -70.44 -20.17
C GLU A 252 4.85 -70.21 -19.81
N LYS A 253 4.31 -69.01 -20.10
CA LYS A 253 2.88 -68.69 -19.84
C LYS A 253 1.90 -69.17 -20.92
N VAL A 254 2.37 -69.61 -22.08
CA VAL A 254 1.50 -70.22 -23.13
C VAL A 254 1.27 -71.70 -22.85
N ALA A 255 2.20 -72.38 -22.18
CA ALA A 255 2.05 -73.79 -21.79
C ALA A 255 0.99 -73.99 -20.69
N GLU A 256 0.82 -73.02 -19.79
CA GLU A 256 -0.18 -73.06 -18.70
C GLU A 256 -1.60 -72.72 -19.18
N ALA A 257 -1.73 -72.01 -20.32
CA ALA A 257 -3.02 -71.68 -20.95
C ALA A 257 -3.49 -72.73 -21.97
N GLY A 258 -2.63 -73.67 -22.38
CA GLY A 258 -2.94 -74.73 -23.35
C GLY A 258 -3.68 -75.95 -22.77
N THR A 259 -3.73 -76.09 -21.45
CA THR A 259 -4.29 -77.28 -20.76
C THR A 259 -5.77 -77.17 -20.39
N THR A 260 -6.44 -76.03 -20.61
CA THR A 260 -7.85 -75.83 -20.25
C THR A 260 -8.83 -75.97 -21.41
N LEU A 261 -8.38 -76.32 -22.62
CA LEU A 261 -9.24 -76.38 -23.81
C LEU A 261 -9.01 -77.65 -24.63
N ALA A 262 -9.64 -78.76 -24.22
CA ALA A 262 -10.04 -79.83 -25.12
C ALA A 262 -11.37 -80.48 -24.63
N PRO A 263 -12.24 -80.95 -25.55
CA PRO A 263 -13.68 -80.68 -25.49
C PRO A 263 -14.55 -81.94 -25.24
N SER A 264 -15.82 -81.75 -24.90
CA SER A 264 -16.88 -82.73 -25.14
C SER A 264 -18.29 -82.10 -25.24
N PRO A 265 -19.24 -82.75 -25.94
CA PRO A 265 -20.12 -82.06 -26.88
C PRO A 265 -21.58 -81.87 -26.44
N SER A 266 -22.16 -80.80 -26.97
CA SER A 266 -23.50 -80.63 -27.56
C SER A 266 -24.74 -81.24 -26.89
N THR A 267 -25.61 -80.34 -26.41
CA THR A 267 -27.07 -80.42 -26.64
C THR A 267 -27.59 -79.01 -26.88
N ALA A 268 -28.40 -78.85 -27.94
CA ALA A 268 -29.14 -77.64 -28.31
C ALA A 268 -30.66 -77.99 -28.31
N PRO A 269 -31.62 -77.06 -28.55
CA PRO A 269 -31.60 -75.58 -28.57
C PRO A 269 -32.82 -74.93 -27.86
N ALA A 270 -32.84 -73.59 -27.72
CA ALA A 270 -34.05 -72.78 -27.96
C ALA A 270 -33.71 -71.30 -28.18
N LEU A 271 -34.31 -70.72 -29.23
CA LEU A 271 -34.14 -69.36 -29.76
C LEU A 271 -35.03 -68.33 -29.04
N SER A 272 -34.56 -67.08 -28.89
CA SER A 272 -35.36 -65.83 -28.99
C SER A 272 -34.48 -64.58 -28.81
N PRO A 273 -34.90 -63.38 -29.32
CA PRO A 273 -34.08 -62.56 -30.21
C PRO A 273 -33.52 -61.24 -29.63
N ALA A 274 -32.68 -60.61 -30.47
CA ALA A 274 -31.73 -59.53 -30.22
C ALA A 274 -32.31 -58.12 -29.95
N PRO A 275 -31.56 -57.25 -29.24
CA PRO A 275 -31.74 -55.79 -29.27
C PRO A 275 -30.81 -55.08 -30.29
N PRO A 276 -31.19 -53.91 -30.84
CA PRO A 276 -30.46 -53.20 -31.90
C PRO A 276 -29.35 -52.25 -31.37
N PRO A 277 -28.44 -51.79 -32.26
CA PRO A 277 -27.20 -51.09 -31.90
C PRO A 277 -27.37 -49.57 -31.67
N PRO A 278 -26.50 -48.93 -30.86
CA PRO A 278 -26.49 -47.48 -30.69
C PRO A 278 -25.74 -46.76 -31.82
N GLN A 279 -26.36 -45.71 -32.35
CA GLN A 279 -25.77 -44.73 -33.29
C GLN A 279 -25.23 -43.48 -32.55
N PRO A 280 -24.33 -42.70 -33.18
CA PRO A 280 -23.52 -41.67 -32.52
C PRO A 280 -24.23 -40.32 -32.39
N SER A 281 -23.94 -39.61 -31.29
CA SER A 281 -24.41 -38.25 -31.00
C SER A 281 -23.53 -37.18 -31.68
N VAL A 282 -24.19 -36.26 -32.38
CA VAL A 282 -23.65 -35.05 -33.02
C VAL A 282 -23.78 -33.86 -32.05
N PRO A 283 -22.89 -32.84 -32.07
CA PRO A 283 -22.90 -31.72 -31.12
C PRO A 283 -23.96 -30.66 -31.46
N GLN A 284 -24.57 -30.04 -30.45
CA GLN A 284 -25.43 -28.85 -30.62
C GLN A 284 -24.72 -27.56 -30.17
N GLN A 285 -24.82 -26.54 -31.04
CA GLN A 285 -24.49 -25.13 -30.82
C GLN A 285 -25.60 -24.40 -30.02
N PRO A 286 -25.32 -23.20 -29.49
CA PRO A 286 -26.17 -22.49 -28.53
C PRO A 286 -27.21 -21.57 -29.21
N THR A 287 -28.32 -21.32 -28.51
CA THR A 287 -29.29 -20.29 -28.86
C THR A 287 -29.68 -19.46 -27.64
N GLN A 288 -29.50 -18.15 -27.77
CA GLN A 288 -30.22 -17.07 -27.07
C GLN A 288 -31.72 -17.12 -27.42
N PRO A 289 -32.59 -16.53 -26.59
CA PRO A 289 -33.27 -15.31 -27.05
C PRO A 289 -33.48 -14.21 -25.99
N GLN A 290 -33.85 -13.05 -26.53
CA GLN A 290 -33.92 -11.69 -25.99
C GLN A 290 -35.33 -11.30 -25.47
N GLU A 291 -35.36 -10.26 -24.62
CA GLU A 291 -36.42 -9.33 -24.18
C GLU A 291 -37.90 -9.54 -24.55
N THR A 292 -38.79 -9.21 -23.58
CA THR A 292 -39.93 -8.29 -23.80
C THR A 292 -40.40 -7.68 -22.46
N GLY A 293 -40.85 -6.42 -22.49
CA GLY A 293 -41.38 -5.68 -21.33
C GLY A 293 -42.91 -5.69 -21.24
N GLY A 294 -43.45 -4.97 -20.24
CA GLY A 294 -44.85 -4.52 -20.24
C GLY A 294 -45.61 -4.50 -18.90
N ALA A 295 -45.54 -3.36 -18.21
CA ALA A 295 -46.65 -2.55 -17.68
C ALA A 295 -47.72 -3.05 -16.66
N LYS A 296 -47.87 -2.21 -15.60
CA LYS A 296 -49.08 -1.50 -15.09
C LYS A 296 -49.75 -1.89 -13.75
N GLY A 297 -49.96 -0.83 -12.95
CA GLY A 297 -51.10 -0.57 -12.03
C GLY A 297 -50.80 -0.70 -10.54
N GLY A 298 -51.05 0.24 -9.63
CA GLY A 298 -51.65 1.58 -9.67
C GLY A 298 -52.03 2.03 -8.25
N ASP A 299 -51.72 3.29 -7.90
CA ASP A 299 -52.44 4.29 -7.06
C ASP A 299 -53.08 3.86 -5.69
N SER A 300 -52.96 4.56 -4.55
CA SER A 300 -53.25 5.99 -4.33
C SER A 300 -52.96 6.43 -2.87
N GLY A 301 -52.61 7.73 -2.73
CA GLY A 301 -52.89 8.68 -1.62
C GLY A 301 -52.32 8.43 -0.21
N GLY A 302 -51.83 9.37 0.59
CA GLY A 302 -51.76 10.83 0.56
C GLY A 302 -51.62 11.34 2.02
N GLY A 303 -50.89 12.45 2.25
CA GLY A 303 -51.04 13.27 3.47
C GLY A 303 -49.84 13.35 4.43
N GLY A 304 -49.11 14.46 4.33
CA GLY A 304 -48.74 15.37 5.44
C GLY A 304 -48.05 14.84 6.71
N GLY A 305 -46.84 15.36 6.97
CA GLY A 305 -46.27 15.42 8.31
C GLY A 305 -44.75 15.23 8.30
N ALA A 306 -43.99 16.32 8.41
CA ALA A 306 -42.59 16.23 8.77
C ALA A 306 -42.46 15.69 10.20
N PRO A 307 -41.54 14.74 10.43
CA PRO A 307 -40.59 14.94 11.51
C PRO A 307 -39.16 14.61 11.08
N GLN A 308 -38.21 15.36 11.66
CA GLN A 308 -36.76 15.16 11.57
C GLN A 308 -36.38 13.67 11.55
N LYS A 309 -35.83 13.20 10.42
CA LYS A 309 -35.25 11.86 10.35
C LYS A 309 -33.92 11.86 11.12
N LYS A 310 -33.95 11.19 12.27
CA LYS A 310 -32.78 10.67 12.99
C LYS A 310 -31.78 10.07 11.99
N LYS A 311 -30.51 10.43 12.13
CA LYS A 311 -29.37 9.79 11.43
C LYS A 311 -29.55 8.26 11.52
N PRO A 312 -29.44 7.51 10.41
CA PRO A 312 -29.45 6.06 10.48
C PRO A 312 -28.22 5.60 11.26
N LYS A 313 -28.43 5.10 12.48
CA LYS A 313 -27.40 4.39 13.25
C LYS A 313 -27.21 3.03 12.58
N GLY A 314 -26.28 2.95 11.62
CA GLY A 314 -25.71 1.66 11.24
C GLY A 314 -25.09 0.97 12.47
N PRO A 315 -24.89 -0.35 12.42
CA PRO A 315 -24.25 -1.08 13.52
C PRO A 315 -22.90 -0.44 13.84
N VAL A 316 -22.68 -0.16 15.13
CA VAL A 316 -21.41 0.36 15.63
C VAL A 316 -20.45 -0.82 15.69
N LEU A 317 -19.54 -0.90 14.71
CA LEU A 317 -18.52 -1.93 14.61
C LEU A 317 -17.26 -1.44 15.34
N LYS A 318 -17.22 -1.67 16.65
CA LYS A 318 -16.10 -1.29 17.52
C LYS A 318 -15.49 -2.51 18.19
N ASN A 319 -14.20 -2.41 18.53
CA ASN A 319 -13.44 -3.51 19.15
C ASN A 319 -13.60 -4.83 18.38
N VAL A 320 -13.34 -4.83 17.07
CA VAL A 320 -13.48 -6.02 16.24
C VAL A 320 -12.12 -6.59 15.87
N LEU A 321 -12.03 -7.92 15.80
CA LEU A 321 -10.96 -8.60 15.09
C LEU A 321 -11.31 -8.70 13.60
N LEU A 322 -10.34 -8.41 12.76
CA LEU A 322 -10.39 -8.72 11.33
C LEU A 322 -9.75 -10.09 11.10
N TYR A 323 -10.58 -11.13 11.12
CA TYR A 323 -10.13 -12.51 11.01
C TYR A 323 -10.11 -12.97 9.55
N ASN A 324 -8.94 -13.28 9.03
CA ASN A 324 -8.78 -13.88 7.72
C ASN A 324 -9.22 -15.34 7.73
N ILE A 325 -10.16 -15.71 6.86
CA ILE A 325 -10.68 -17.09 6.87
C ILE A 325 -9.73 -18.10 6.23
N THR A 326 -8.80 -17.66 5.38
CA THR A 326 -7.87 -18.54 4.65
C THR A 326 -6.67 -18.86 5.54
N THR A 327 -5.99 -17.82 6.04
CA THR A 327 -4.79 -17.97 6.88
C THR A 327 -5.11 -18.28 8.34
N LYS A 328 -6.36 -18.10 8.77
CA LYS A 328 -6.84 -18.28 10.16
C LYS A 328 -6.20 -17.31 11.16
N LYS A 329 -5.72 -16.16 10.68
CA LYS A 329 -5.02 -15.12 11.45
C LYS A 329 -5.82 -13.82 11.49
N CYS A 330 -5.35 -12.86 12.26
CA CYS A 330 -6.01 -11.57 12.45
C CYS A 330 -5.11 -10.42 12.01
N ALA A 331 -5.71 -9.34 11.52
CA ALA A 331 -4.98 -8.10 11.25
C ALA A 331 -4.35 -7.55 12.54
N ASP A 332 -3.06 -7.26 12.46
CA ASP A 332 -2.13 -7.08 13.58
C ASP A 332 -1.15 -5.94 13.27
N ILE A 333 -0.66 -5.29 14.32
CA ILE A 333 0.41 -4.29 14.23
C ILE A 333 1.65 -4.87 14.90
N PRO A 334 2.87 -4.62 14.40
CA PRO A 334 4.08 -5.12 15.01
C PRO A 334 4.22 -4.96 16.53
N GLY A 335 4.47 -6.09 17.20
CA GLY A 335 4.55 -6.15 18.66
C GLY A 335 3.18 -6.24 19.31
N TYR A 336 3.10 -5.96 20.61
CA TYR A 336 1.85 -6.01 21.39
C TYR A 336 1.38 -4.62 21.86
N ASP A 337 2.26 -3.62 21.78
CA ASP A 337 2.02 -2.25 22.20
C ASP A 337 1.52 -1.39 21.03
N LYS A 338 1.45 -0.07 21.24
CA LYS A 338 1.11 0.91 20.19
C LYS A 338 2.08 0.81 19.02
N GLY A 339 1.55 0.89 17.81
CA GLY A 339 2.33 1.02 16.59
C GLY A 339 2.98 2.39 16.44
N GLU A 340 3.52 2.61 15.25
CA GLU A 340 4.12 3.87 14.83
C GLU A 340 3.47 4.36 13.54
N SER A 341 3.48 5.68 13.33
CA SER A 341 2.97 6.27 12.09
C SER A 341 3.77 5.75 10.89
N ALA A 342 3.07 5.34 9.83
CA ALA A 342 3.59 4.61 8.67
C ALA A 342 4.16 3.20 8.99
N GLY A 343 3.84 2.64 10.16
CA GLY A 343 4.13 1.25 10.50
C GLY A 343 3.27 0.27 9.69
N PRO A 344 3.72 -0.96 9.44
CA PRO A 344 2.98 -1.91 8.62
C PRO A 344 1.79 -2.51 9.38
N VAL A 345 0.71 -2.79 8.67
CA VAL A 345 -0.33 -3.72 9.13
C VAL A 345 -0.02 -5.10 8.55
N ARG A 346 -0.05 -6.13 9.38
CA ARG A 346 0.28 -7.51 9.04
C ARG A 346 -0.78 -8.46 9.56
N GLU A 347 -0.57 -9.76 9.40
CA GLU A 347 -1.35 -10.77 10.11
C GLU A 347 -0.56 -11.47 11.20
N TYR A 348 -1.24 -11.85 12.27
CA TYR A 348 -0.67 -12.65 13.34
C TYR A 348 -1.73 -13.54 14.00
N SER A 349 -1.30 -14.40 14.91
CA SER A 349 -2.18 -15.23 15.74
C SER A 349 -3.16 -14.36 16.53
N CYS A 350 -4.45 -14.67 16.41
CA CYS A 350 -5.51 -13.81 16.93
C CYS A 350 -5.54 -13.69 18.45
N ASP A 351 -5.52 -12.46 18.96
CA ASP A 351 -5.81 -12.10 20.34
C ASP A 351 -6.89 -11.00 20.37
N GLY A 352 -8.06 -11.33 20.90
CA GLY A 352 -9.22 -10.44 20.97
C GLY A 352 -9.25 -9.53 22.20
N THR A 353 -8.19 -9.48 22.99
CA THR A 353 -8.08 -8.67 24.21
C THR A 353 -7.26 -7.40 23.98
N SER A 354 -7.23 -6.48 24.93
CA SER A 354 -6.37 -5.29 24.86
C SER A 354 -4.91 -5.57 25.18
N ASN A 355 -4.54 -6.81 25.53
CA ASN A 355 -3.13 -7.19 25.68
C ASN A 355 -2.36 -7.04 24.36
N ASP A 356 -3.04 -7.30 23.25
CA ASP A 356 -2.51 -7.12 21.91
C ASP A 356 -3.09 -5.85 21.24
N ASN A 357 -2.59 -5.53 20.06
CA ASN A 357 -2.97 -4.35 19.27
C ASN A 357 -3.87 -4.69 18.07
N GLN A 358 -4.54 -5.86 18.08
CA GLN A 358 -5.32 -6.39 16.96
C GLN A 358 -6.77 -5.91 16.88
N LEU A 359 -7.20 -5.02 17.77
CA LEU A 359 -8.58 -4.52 17.82
C LEU A 359 -8.77 -3.28 16.95
N TRP A 360 -9.82 -3.28 16.14
CA TRP A 360 -10.12 -2.21 15.19
C TRP A 360 -11.54 -1.64 15.40
N ASP A 361 -11.70 -0.35 15.10
CA ASP A 361 -12.96 0.39 15.06
C ASP A 361 -13.28 0.79 13.61
N PHE A 362 -14.46 0.43 13.12
CA PHE A 362 -14.98 0.97 11.85
C PHE A 362 -15.74 2.26 12.12
N GLU A 363 -15.08 3.38 11.90
CA GLU A 363 -15.65 4.71 12.08
C GLU A 363 -16.32 5.15 10.77
N MET A 364 -17.65 5.16 10.74
CA MET A 364 -18.41 5.55 9.54
C MET A 364 -18.21 7.05 9.23
N ARG A 365 -17.66 7.34 8.05
CA ARG A 365 -17.40 8.71 7.58
C ARG A 365 -18.47 9.20 6.61
N TYR A 366 -18.88 8.35 5.66
CA TYR A 366 -19.87 8.70 4.64
C TYR A 366 -20.98 7.64 4.57
N PRO A 367 -22.17 7.89 5.16
CA PRO A 367 -23.22 6.87 5.27
C PRO A 367 -23.75 6.30 3.94
N LYS A 368 -23.54 7.01 2.83
CA LYS A 368 -23.95 6.61 1.47
C LYS A 368 -22.89 6.95 0.41
N GLY A 369 -21.62 6.96 0.81
CA GLY A 369 -20.51 7.38 -0.06
C GLY A 369 -19.99 6.30 -0.99
N GLY A 370 -20.23 5.03 -0.68
CA GLY A 370 -19.70 3.89 -1.44
C GLY A 370 -20.60 3.43 -2.58
N PRO A 371 -20.12 2.45 -3.38
CA PRO A 371 -20.89 1.85 -4.47
C PRO A 371 -22.26 1.34 -4.02
N GLY A 372 -23.32 1.63 -4.80
CA GLY A 372 -24.68 1.24 -4.42
C GLY A 372 -25.22 1.97 -3.18
N GLY A 373 -24.58 3.06 -2.73
CA GLY A 373 -25.01 3.84 -1.57
C GLY A 373 -24.66 3.19 -0.23
N VAL A 374 -23.70 2.26 -0.22
CA VAL A 374 -23.18 1.65 1.01
C VAL A 374 -22.34 2.66 1.81
N PRO A 375 -22.22 2.49 3.14
CA PRO A 375 -21.38 3.36 3.95
C PRO A 375 -19.89 3.17 3.66
N LEU A 376 -19.14 4.28 3.71
CA LEU A 376 -17.67 4.30 3.79
C LEU A 376 -17.23 4.47 5.24
N TYR A 377 -16.23 3.70 5.62
CA TYR A 377 -15.62 3.67 6.94
C TYR A 377 -14.13 4.02 6.82
N GLN A 378 -13.59 4.69 7.83
CA GLN A 378 -12.17 4.54 8.14
C GLN A 378 -12.02 3.42 9.17
N ILE A 379 -10.95 2.65 9.08
CA ILE A 379 -10.68 1.53 9.99
C ILE A 379 -9.56 1.97 10.92
N ARG A 380 -9.88 2.18 12.19
CA ARG A 380 -8.97 2.77 13.18
C ARG A 380 -8.53 1.75 14.20
N ASN A 381 -7.23 1.65 14.47
CA ASN A 381 -6.73 0.82 15.54
C ASN A 381 -7.20 1.33 16.91
N VAL A 382 -7.58 0.42 17.80
CA VAL A 382 -8.07 0.77 19.14
C VAL A 382 -6.94 1.27 20.04
N LYS A 383 -5.74 0.68 19.95
CA LYS A 383 -4.62 0.90 20.89
C LYS A 383 -3.83 2.18 20.60
N ASP A 384 -3.38 2.40 19.36
CA ASP A 384 -2.59 3.59 19.01
C ASP A 384 -3.39 4.72 18.35
N ARG A 385 -4.60 4.42 17.87
CA ARG A 385 -5.55 5.35 17.26
C ARG A 385 -5.18 5.80 15.84
N PHE A 386 -4.26 5.15 15.15
CA PHE A 386 -4.02 5.32 13.72
C PHE A 386 -5.05 4.57 12.86
N CYS A 387 -5.17 4.93 11.60
CA CYS A 387 -6.07 4.32 10.62
C CYS A 387 -5.30 3.47 9.62
N MET A 388 -5.94 2.39 9.14
CA MET A 388 -5.47 1.66 7.97
C MET A 388 -5.40 2.59 6.76
N ASP A 389 -4.25 2.62 6.13
CA ASP A 389 -3.87 3.55 5.07
C ASP A 389 -2.99 2.86 4.03
N LEU A 390 -2.98 3.39 2.82
CA LEU A 390 -2.06 3.02 1.76
C LEU A 390 -1.15 4.21 1.45
N THR A 391 0.10 3.94 1.08
CA THR A 391 1.07 5.02 0.88
C THR A 391 0.62 6.04 -0.17
N GLY A 392 0.57 7.32 0.25
CA GLY A 392 0.23 8.45 -0.61
C GLY A 392 -1.26 8.82 -0.52
N TYR A 393 -1.66 9.87 -1.23
CA TYR A 393 -3.06 10.29 -1.31
C TYR A 393 -3.69 9.73 -2.59
N GLY A 394 -4.94 9.26 -2.51
CA GLY A 394 -5.67 8.72 -3.65
C GLY A 394 -5.32 7.26 -4.00
N PRO A 395 -5.81 6.74 -5.14
CA PRO A 395 -5.72 5.30 -5.47
C PRO A 395 -4.29 4.76 -5.40
N ALA A 396 -4.14 3.60 -4.77
CA ALA A 396 -2.89 2.86 -4.72
C ALA A 396 -2.90 1.69 -5.72
N GLU A 397 -1.71 1.25 -6.12
CA GLU A 397 -1.53 0.12 -7.04
C GLU A 397 -1.80 -1.22 -6.35
N GLU A 398 -2.06 -2.26 -7.15
CA GLU A 398 -2.14 -3.64 -6.70
C GLU A 398 -0.88 -4.06 -5.92
N ARG A 399 -1.06 -4.76 -4.80
CA ARG A 399 -0.03 -5.15 -3.81
C ARG A 399 0.64 -4.00 -3.07
N SER A 400 0.01 -2.82 -3.05
CA SER A 400 0.47 -1.74 -2.16
C SER A 400 0.31 -2.19 -0.70
N PRO A 401 1.34 -2.03 0.14
CA PRO A 401 1.31 -2.49 1.52
C PRO A 401 0.34 -1.64 2.34
N MET A 402 -0.42 -2.30 3.20
CA MET A 402 -1.27 -1.65 4.19
C MET A 402 -0.40 -1.16 5.34
N MET A 403 -0.57 0.09 5.73
CA MET A 403 0.15 0.73 6.82
C MET A 403 -0.81 1.44 7.76
N GLU A 404 -0.30 1.89 8.89
CA GLU A 404 -1.01 2.75 9.81
C GLU A 404 -0.65 4.21 9.55
N TYR A 405 -1.62 5.12 9.60
CA TYR A 405 -1.34 6.54 9.52
C TYR A 405 -2.37 7.40 10.25
N THR A 406 -2.12 8.71 10.31
CA THR A 406 -3.07 9.65 10.90
C THR A 406 -4.38 9.63 10.15
N CYS A 407 -5.48 9.38 10.86
CA CYS A 407 -6.81 9.31 10.28
C CYS A 407 -7.24 10.65 9.65
N ASP A 408 -7.40 10.68 8.34
CA ASP A 408 -7.95 11.80 7.57
C ASP A 408 -9.46 11.58 7.35
N GLY A 409 -9.80 10.41 6.80
CA GLY A 409 -11.18 9.98 6.52
C GLY A 409 -11.92 10.91 5.56
N THR A 410 -11.20 11.54 4.63
CA THR A 410 -11.77 12.22 3.46
C THR A 410 -11.66 11.34 2.22
N THR A 411 -12.37 11.71 1.16
CA THR A 411 -12.27 11.03 -0.15
C THR A 411 -11.06 11.47 -0.98
N SER A 412 -10.30 12.46 -0.50
CA SER A 412 -9.04 12.87 -1.14
C SER A 412 -7.89 11.93 -0.79
N ASP A 413 -8.05 11.18 0.30
CA ASP A 413 -7.14 10.14 0.75
C ASP A 413 -7.65 8.74 0.39
N ASN A 414 -6.86 7.70 0.67
CA ASN A 414 -7.22 6.31 0.38
C ASN A 414 -7.54 5.48 1.64
N GLN A 415 -7.75 6.13 2.79
CA GLN A 415 -8.11 5.48 4.06
C GLN A 415 -9.58 5.04 4.18
N LEU A 416 -10.39 5.22 3.14
CA LEU A 416 -11.81 4.86 3.16
C LEU A 416 -12.04 3.46 2.59
N PHE A 417 -12.76 2.64 3.35
CA PHE A 417 -13.12 1.27 3.02
C PHE A 417 -14.63 1.07 3.09
N TRP A 418 -15.13 0.11 2.32
CA TRP A 418 -16.52 -0.35 2.42
C TRP A 418 -16.59 -1.86 2.52
N LEU A 419 -17.68 -2.33 3.14
CA LEU A 419 -17.89 -3.73 3.47
C LEU A 419 -18.80 -4.37 2.43
N ASP A 420 -18.24 -5.31 1.65
CA ASP A 420 -18.94 -6.06 0.62
C ASP A 420 -19.18 -7.50 1.11
N LYS A 421 -20.40 -7.77 1.57
CA LYS A 421 -20.74 -9.06 2.19
C LYS A 421 -20.91 -10.15 1.12
N GLN A 422 -20.18 -11.24 1.28
CA GLN A 422 -20.23 -12.38 0.38
C GLN A 422 -21.23 -13.44 0.88
N ASP A 423 -21.62 -14.38 0.00
CA ASP A 423 -22.63 -15.41 0.29
C ASP A 423 -22.26 -16.32 1.48
N ASN A 424 -20.96 -16.54 1.69
CA ASN A 424 -20.44 -17.33 2.81
C ASN A 424 -20.47 -16.57 4.17
N GLY A 425 -20.99 -15.33 4.18
CA GLY A 425 -21.11 -14.49 5.36
C GLY A 425 -19.85 -13.68 5.71
N ALA A 426 -18.72 -13.94 5.07
CA ALA A 426 -17.50 -13.12 5.19
C ALA A 426 -17.60 -11.86 4.32
N TYR A 427 -16.66 -10.94 4.52
CA TYR A 427 -16.61 -9.68 3.79
C TYR A 427 -15.36 -9.63 2.93
N TRP A 428 -15.54 -9.09 1.72
CA TRP A 428 -14.50 -8.34 1.07
C TRP A 428 -14.48 -6.93 1.69
N ILE A 429 -13.35 -6.55 2.29
CA ILE A 429 -13.13 -5.20 2.81
C ILE A 429 -12.47 -4.41 1.69
N ARG A 430 -13.19 -3.49 1.07
CA ARG A 430 -12.81 -2.91 -0.23
C ARG A 430 -12.36 -1.47 -0.08
N ASN A 431 -11.18 -1.15 -0.61
CA ASN A 431 -10.64 0.19 -0.60
C ASN A 431 -11.37 1.07 -1.62
N PHE A 432 -11.97 2.17 -1.17
CA PHE A 432 -12.81 3.02 -2.01
C PHE A 432 -12.02 3.75 -3.11
N ALA A 433 -10.84 4.27 -2.79
CA ALA A 433 -10.03 5.03 -3.72
C ALA A 433 -9.39 4.12 -4.78
N SER A 434 -8.89 2.94 -4.37
CA SER A 434 -8.05 2.05 -5.18
C SER A 434 -8.88 1.05 -6.00
N GLU A 435 -9.75 1.56 -6.87
CA GLU A 435 -10.58 0.77 -7.81
C GLU A 435 -11.43 -0.33 -7.14
N ASN A 436 -11.81 -0.16 -5.86
CA ASN A 436 -12.52 -1.17 -5.07
C ASN A 436 -11.76 -2.50 -4.92
N MET A 437 -10.43 -2.47 -4.91
CA MET A 437 -9.60 -3.61 -4.54
C MET A 437 -9.84 -4.03 -3.09
N CYS A 438 -9.63 -5.31 -2.80
CA CYS A 438 -9.86 -5.94 -1.52
C CYS A 438 -8.62 -5.90 -0.63
N LEU A 439 -8.83 -5.79 0.68
CA LEU A 439 -7.82 -6.10 1.69
C LEU A 439 -7.36 -7.55 1.50
N ASP A 440 -6.05 -7.71 1.42
CA ASP A 440 -5.33 -8.91 0.99
C ASP A 440 -4.23 -9.24 2.00
N VAL A 441 -3.89 -10.52 2.14
CA VAL A 441 -2.65 -10.92 2.81
C VAL A 441 -1.60 -11.10 1.72
N PHE A 442 -0.49 -10.39 1.81
CA PHE A 442 0.47 -10.36 0.72
C PHE A 442 0.99 -11.76 0.37
N GLY A 443 0.65 -12.27 -0.81
CA GLY A 443 1.07 -13.61 -1.20
C GLY A 443 0.15 -14.26 -2.23
N SER A 444 -0.15 -15.53 -2.01
CA SER A 444 -1.10 -16.30 -2.83
C SER A 444 -1.92 -17.25 -1.96
N GLY A 445 -2.42 -16.76 -0.81
CA GLY A 445 -3.18 -17.56 0.14
C GLY A 445 -2.34 -18.35 1.15
N ASP A 446 -1.02 -18.16 1.18
CA ASP A 446 -0.05 -18.91 1.99
C ASP A 446 0.55 -18.09 3.15
N GLY A 447 -0.14 -17.02 3.54
CA GLY A 447 0.26 -16.15 4.64
C GLY A 447 0.54 -16.87 5.96
N GLY A 448 1.48 -16.33 6.72
CA GLY A 448 1.90 -16.76 8.05
C GLY A 448 2.04 -15.58 9.02
N ASP A 449 2.51 -15.87 10.23
CA ASP A 449 2.79 -14.81 11.21
C ASP A 449 3.71 -13.73 10.61
N ASP A 450 3.35 -12.47 10.85
CA ASP A 450 4.03 -11.26 10.38
C ASP A 450 3.94 -11.01 8.87
N THR A 451 3.07 -11.71 8.13
CA THR A 451 2.88 -11.44 6.69
C THR A 451 2.17 -10.10 6.50
N PRO A 452 2.72 -9.16 5.72
CA PRO A 452 2.10 -7.85 5.51
C PRO A 452 0.72 -7.97 4.86
N LEU A 453 -0.20 -7.10 5.27
CA LEU A 453 -1.44 -6.91 4.53
C LEU A 453 -1.18 -5.98 3.34
N SER A 454 -2.01 -6.12 2.32
CA SER A 454 -1.94 -5.34 1.09
C SER A 454 -3.34 -5.10 0.52
N ILE A 455 -3.41 -4.54 -0.69
CA ILE A 455 -4.64 -4.55 -1.48
C ILE A 455 -4.44 -5.32 -2.78
N PHE A 456 -5.45 -6.10 -3.16
CA PHE A 456 -5.42 -6.88 -4.39
C PHE A 456 -6.80 -6.96 -5.05
N ARG A 457 -6.85 -7.41 -6.30
CA ARG A 457 -8.12 -7.66 -6.99
C ARG A 457 -8.90 -8.74 -6.26
N CYS A 458 -10.14 -8.42 -5.91
CA CYS A 458 -11.01 -9.29 -5.15
C CYS A 458 -11.17 -10.67 -5.80
N SER A 459 -11.12 -11.72 -4.97
CA SER A 459 -11.19 -13.12 -5.37
C SER A 459 -11.79 -13.93 -4.23
N LEU A 460 -12.61 -14.93 -4.55
CA LEU A 460 -13.19 -15.86 -3.58
C LEU A 460 -12.27 -17.05 -3.29
N THR A 461 -11.25 -17.27 -4.11
CA THR A 461 -10.32 -18.40 -4.01
C THR A 461 -8.97 -18.02 -3.43
N ASP A 462 -8.83 -16.77 -2.98
CA ASP A 462 -7.63 -16.24 -2.34
C ASP A 462 -7.92 -15.88 -0.87
N ASP A 463 -6.96 -15.28 -0.18
CA ASP A 463 -7.08 -14.84 1.21
C ASP A 463 -7.78 -13.48 1.40
N HIS A 464 -8.60 -13.04 0.44
CA HIS A 464 -9.27 -11.72 0.53
C HIS A 464 -10.53 -11.69 1.43
N LEU A 465 -10.88 -12.80 2.08
CA LEU A 465 -12.14 -12.96 2.82
C LEU A 465 -11.94 -12.80 4.33
N TRP A 466 -12.66 -11.83 4.90
CA TRP A 466 -12.48 -11.43 6.30
C TRP A 466 -13.80 -11.58 7.09
N LEU A 467 -13.73 -12.22 8.25
CA LEU A 467 -14.79 -12.18 9.25
C LEU A 467 -14.51 -11.01 10.20
N ILE A 468 -15.49 -10.13 10.36
CA ILE A 468 -15.47 -9.07 11.36
C ILE A 468 -16.04 -9.66 12.64
N LYS A 469 -15.18 -9.94 13.63
CA LYS A 469 -15.55 -10.61 14.88
C LYS A 469 -15.56 -9.60 16.03
N PRO A 470 -16.74 -9.14 16.51
CA PRO A 470 -16.82 -8.27 17.68
C PRO A 470 -16.20 -8.93 18.91
N GLN A 471 -15.37 -8.17 19.63
CA GLN A 471 -14.81 -8.55 20.91
C GLN A 471 -15.49 -7.76 22.02
N LYS A 472 -15.48 -8.34 23.23
CA LYS A 472 -15.95 -7.62 24.42
C LYS A 472 -14.85 -6.69 24.91
N PRO A 473 -15.19 -5.51 25.45
CA PRO A 473 -14.23 -4.70 26.18
C PRO A 473 -13.68 -5.50 27.37
N ASP A 474 -12.38 -5.39 27.65
CA ASP A 474 -11.81 -6.02 28.84
C ASP A 474 -12.50 -5.45 30.10
N GLY A 475 -13.15 -6.33 30.86
CA GLY A 475 -13.86 -5.99 32.09
C GLY A 475 -15.40 -5.93 32.02
N GLU A 476 -16.04 -6.38 30.93
CA GLU A 476 -17.50 -6.58 30.81
C GLU A 476 -17.98 -8.05 30.83
#